data_AF-A0A941G9V1-F1
#
_entry.id   AF-A0A941G9V1-F1
#
_cell.length_a   1.000
_cell.length_b   1.000
_cell.length_c   1.000
_cell.angle_alpha   90.00
_cell.angle_beta   90.00
_cell.angle_gamma   90.00
#
_symmetry.space_group_name_H-M   'P 1'
#
loop_
_entity.id
_entity.type
_entity.pdbx_description
1 polymer ?
#
loop_
_entity_poly.entity_id
_entity_poly.type
_entity_poly.pdbx_seq_one_letter_code
_entity_poly.pdbx_strand_id
1 'polypeptide(L)'
;AGQDVNARAADVTAGKQLAVGAGRDINLIAGVESGSARDEMYYKTRGFLSSKTTHTIKSGDWEQAQGSTFTGDTAVLMAGRDLNVAGSNVGAQKDLVLSGGRDVNIVAGENASDSYDYKMVKKSGFGALGGLSFGTRQQTDWVDGKKVFHTASTVGSVEGNVLINA
;
A
#
# COMPACT_ATOMS: atom_id res chain seq x y z
N ALA A 1 -22.45 -18.76 -13.57
CA ALA A 1 -21.10 -18.73 -14.14
C ALA A 1 -20.37 -17.52 -13.58
N GLY A 2 -19.34 -17.74 -12.75
CA GLY A 2 -18.28 -16.77 -12.55
C GLY A 2 -17.29 -16.99 -13.68
N GLN A 3 -17.25 -16.08 -14.65
CA GLN A 3 -16.31 -16.21 -15.75
C GLN A 3 -14.89 -16.04 -15.23
N ASP A 4 -14.69 -15.08 -14.34
CA ASP A 4 -13.37 -14.74 -13.81
C ASP A 4 -13.41 -14.58 -12.30
N VAL A 5 -12.28 -14.80 -11.65
CA VAL A 5 -12.03 -14.40 -10.26
C VAL A 5 -11.02 -13.26 -10.28
N ASN A 6 -11.39 -12.11 -9.73
CA ASN A 6 -10.50 -10.95 -9.61
C ASN A 6 -10.37 -10.59 -8.13
N ALA A 7 -9.15 -10.62 -7.60
CA ALA A 7 -8.85 -10.26 -6.23
C ALA A 7 -7.77 -9.18 -6.21
N ARG A 8 -8.04 -8.10 -5.47
CA ARG A 8 -7.12 -6.96 -5.34
C ARG A 8 -6.96 -6.60 -3.88
N ALA A 9 -5.73 -6.55 -3.39
CA ALA A 9 -5.43 -6.35 -1.97
C ALA A 9 -6.31 -7.22 -1.05
N ALA A 10 -6.58 -8.47 -1.48
CA ALA A 10 -7.49 -9.36 -0.78
C ALA A 10 -6.70 -10.31 0.14
N ASP A 11 -7.19 -10.56 1.34
CA ASP A 11 -6.68 -11.60 2.23
C ASP A 11 -7.69 -12.74 2.31
N VAL A 12 -7.30 -13.91 1.83
CA VAL A 12 -8.12 -15.12 1.81
C VAL A 12 -7.33 -16.25 2.47
N THR A 13 -7.76 -16.65 3.66
CA THR A 13 -7.11 -17.70 4.44
C THR A 13 -8.11 -18.80 4.78
N ALA A 14 -7.76 -20.05 4.47
CA ALA A 14 -8.57 -21.22 4.80
C ALA A 14 -7.79 -22.19 5.70
N GLY A 15 -8.33 -22.54 6.87
CA GLY A 15 -7.63 -23.44 7.82
C GLY A 15 -7.46 -24.90 7.36
N LYS A 16 -8.03 -25.28 6.22
CA LYS A 16 -7.87 -26.59 5.58
C LYS A 16 -7.62 -26.40 4.09
N GLN A 17 -8.58 -26.72 3.25
CA GLN A 17 -8.45 -26.55 1.81
C GLN A 17 -8.96 -25.17 1.35
N LEU A 18 -8.14 -24.45 0.61
CA LEU A 18 -8.55 -23.31 -0.20
C LEU A 18 -8.73 -23.78 -1.65
N ALA A 19 -9.93 -23.60 -2.22
CA ALA A 19 -10.21 -23.92 -3.61
C ALA A 19 -10.79 -22.70 -4.31
N VAL A 20 -10.12 -22.22 -5.36
CA VAL A 20 -10.56 -21.09 -6.19
C VAL A 20 -10.66 -21.58 -7.62
N GLY A 21 -11.84 -21.42 -8.22
CA GLY A 21 -12.11 -21.84 -9.59
C GLY A 21 -12.71 -20.72 -10.40
N ALA A 22 -12.20 -20.50 -11.61
CA ALA A 22 -12.79 -19.59 -12.59
C ALA A 22 -13.03 -20.32 -13.91
N GLY A 23 -14.16 -20.03 -14.57
CA GLY A 23 -14.45 -20.60 -15.89
C GLY A 23 -13.49 -20.12 -16.99
N ARG A 24 -12.82 -18.98 -16.78
CA ARG A 24 -11.89 -18.36 -17.71
C ARG A 24 -10.63 -17.90 -16.98
N ASP A 25 -10.62 -16.75 -16.31
CA ASP A 25 -9.37 -16.21 -15.75
C ASP A 25 -9.39 -16.09 -14.21
N ILE A 26 -8.24 -16.33 -13.56
CA ILE A 26 -8.00 -15.94 -12.15
C ILE A 26 -6.94 -14.83 -12.16
N ASN A 27 -7.27 -13.68 -11.56
CA ASN A 27 -6.37 -12.54 -11.44
C ASN A 27 -6.21 -12.16 -9.97
N LEU A 28 -5.03 -12.41 -9.41
CA LEU A 28 -4.62 -11.96 -8.08
C LEU A 28 -3.65 -10.80 -8.26
N ILE A 29 -4.07 -9.60 -7.88
CA ILE A 29 -3.30 -8.38 -8.11
C ILE A 29 -3.05 -7.62 -6.81
N ALA A 30 -1.93 -6.91 -6.74
CA ALA A 30 -1.70 -5.94 -5.68
C ALA A 30 -2.68 -4.77 -5.80
N GLY A 31 -3.14 -4.27 -4.66
CA GLY A 31 -3.79 -2.97 -4.52
C GLY A 31 -2.86 -1.96 -3.89
N VAL A 32 -3.43 -0.77 -3.63
CA VAL A 32 -2.76 0.31 -2.92
C VAL A 32 -3.66 0.69 -1.76
N GLU A 33 -3.12 0.65 -0.55
CA GLU A 33 -3.72 1.27 0.61
C GLU A 33 -3.17 2.69 0.73
N SER A 34 -4.05 3.66 0.98
CA SER A 34 -3.66 5.07 1.14
C SER A 34 -4.29 5.64 2.41
N GLY A 35 -3.59 6.58 3.04
CA GLY A 35 -4.07 7.30 4.19
C GLY A 35 -3.45 8.69 4.30
N SER A 36 -4.14 9.59 5.01
CA SER A 36 -3.66 10.95 5.24
C SER A 36 -3.48 11.20 6.73
N ALA A 37 -2.31 11.70 7.14
CA ALA A 37 -2.06 12.17 8.49
C ALA A 37 -2.04 13.71 8.51
N ARG A 38 -2.73 14.31 9.48
CA ARG A 38 -2.67 15.76 9.73
C ARG A 38 -2.27 16.01 11.18
N ASP A 39 -1.09 16.59 11.34
CA ASP A 39 -0.61 17.07 12.62
C ASP A 39 -0.71 18.59 12.68
N GLU A 40 -1.51 19.06 13.65
CA GLU A 40 -1.60 20.47 13.99
C GLU A 40 -0.92 20.72 15.33
N MET A 41 0.14 21.53 15.32
CA MET A 41 0.92 21.82 16.51
C MET A 41 0.90 23.31 16.84
N TYR A 42 0.50 23.59 18.07
CA TYR A 42 0.34 24.95 18.59
C TYR A 42 1.25 25.19 19.79
N TYR A 43 2.25 26.06 19.64
CA TYR A 43 3.13 26.47 20.72
C TYR A 43 3.02 27.96 21.01
N LYS A 44 2.70 28.31 22.26
CA LYS A 44 2.86 29.66 22.81
C LYS A 44 4.01 29.67 23.81
N THR A 45 5.02 30.49 23.56
CA THR A 45 6.05 30.80 24.55
C THR A 45 5.83 32.22 25.06
N ARG A 46 5.75 32.40 26.38
CA ARG A 46 5.69 33.70 27.06
C ARG A 46 6.90 33.83 27.99
N GLY A 47 7.68 34.89 27.81
CA GLY A 47 8.73 35.32 28.75
C GLY A 47 8.39 36.67 29.38
N PHE A 48 9.23 37.15 30.30
CA PHE A 48 8.99 38.37 31.11
C PHE A 48 8.81 39.66 30.27
N LEU A 49 9.18 39.67 28.97
CA LEU A 49 9.05 40.81 28.05
C LEU A 49 8.69 40.44 26.59
N SER A 50 8.39 39.17 26.24
CA SER A 50 8.04 38.79 24.85
C SER A 50 7.06 37.62 24.73
N SER A 51 6.30 37.59 23.62
CA SER A 51 5.38 36.49 23.27
C SER A 51 5.65 36.02 21.83
N LYS A 52 5.77 34.69 21.66
CA LYS A 52 5.93 34.02 20.37
C LYS A 52 4.86 32.94 20.22
N THR A 53 4.08 33.02 19.13
CA THR A 53 3.14 31.95 18.75
C THR A 53 3.68 31.26 17.52
N THR A 54 3.82 29.93 17.59
CA THR A 54 4.21 29.08 16.46
C THR A 54 3.07 28.12 16.17
N HIS A 55 2.49 28.23 14.98
CA HIS A 55 1.47 27.32 14.47
C HIS A 55 2.05 26.55 13.30
N THR A 56 2.16 25.23 13.45
CA THR A 56 2.71 24.34 12.44
C THR A 56 1.63 23.35 12.02
N ILE A 57 1.29 23.36 10.74
CA ILE A 57 0.41 22.35 10.12
C ILE A 57 1.32 21.47 9.27
N LYS A 58 1.33 20.18 9.57
CA LYS A 58 1.94 19.15 8.72
C LYS A 58 0.83 18.24 8.23
N SER A 59 0.78 18.01 6.93
CA SER A 59 -0.08 17.01 6.32
C SER A 59 0.79 16.14 5.45
N GLY A 60 0.68 14.84 5.63
CA GLY A 60 1.42 13.86 4.84
C GLY A 60 0.46 12.76 4.39
N ASP A 61 0.48 12.49 3.10
CA ASP A 61 -0.20 11.34 2.52
C ASP A 61 0.79 10.19 2.44
N TRP A 62 0.35 9.00 2.84
CA TRP A 62 1.12 7.78 2.71
C TRP A 62 0.35 6.78 1.86
N GLU A 63 1.10 6.07 1.03
CA GLU A 63 0.57 4.97 0.24
C GLU A 63 1.47 3.75 0.43
N GLN A 64 0.83 2.59 0.54
CA GLN A 64 1.49 1.31 0.71
C GLN A 64 0.92 0.29 -0.27
N ALA A 65 1.82 -0.41 -0.96
CA ALA A 65 1.44 -1.53 -1.80
C ALA A 65 0.89 -2.66 -0.92
N GLN A 66 -0.33 -3.11 -1.22
CA GLN A 66 -0.97 -4.21 -0.50
C GLN A 66 -1.21 -5.37 -1.46
N GLY A 67 -0.37 -6.40 -1.36
CA GLY A 67 -0.53 -7.63 -2.16
C GLY A 67 -1.80 -8.38 -1.80
N SER A 68 -2.33 -9.17 -2.74
CA SER A 68 -3.35 -10.17 -2.41
C SER A 68 -2.67 -11.41 -1.82
N THR A 69 -3.21 -11.95 -0.73
CA THR A 69 -2.68 -13.12 -0.01
C THR A 69 -3.73 -14.23 -0.01
N PHE A 70 -3.38 -15.39 -0.57
CA PHE A 70 -4.25 -16.57 -0.64
C PHE A 70 -3.53 -17.74 0.04
N THR A 71 -4.03 -18.20 1.17
CA THR A 71 -3.38 -19.28 1.93
C THR A 71 -4.34 -20.38 2.39
N GLY A 72 -3.81 -21.60 2.49
CA GLY A 72 -4.49 -22.68 3.20
C GLY A 72 -3.56 -23.84 3.58
N ASP A 73 -4.09 -24.84 4.26
CA ASP A 73 -3.35 -26.09 4.51
C ASP A 73 -3.06 -26.82 3.19
N THR A 74 -4.00 -26.75 2.24
CA THR A 74 -3.80 -27.11 0.82
C THR A 74 -4.50 -26.05 -0.01
N ALA A 75 -3.85 -25.53 -1.05
CA ALA A 75 -4.41 -24.48 -1.89
C ALA A 75 -4.46 -24.92 -3.36
N VAL A 76 -5.62 -24.78 -3.99
CA VAL A 76 -5.87 -25.15 -5.39
C VAL A 76 -6.53 -23.99 -6.10
N LEU A 77 -5.84 -23.44 -7.11
CA LEU A 77 -6.34 -22.36 -7.96
C LEU A 77 -6.40 -22.88 -9.41
N MET A 78 -7.60 -22.89 -9.99
CA MET A 78 -7.83 -23.41 -11.35
C MET A 78 -8.57 -22.38 -12.22
N ALA A 79 -7.89 -21.90 -13.25
CA ALA A 79 -8.45 -21.05 -14.27
C ALA A 79 -8.68 -21.86 -15.57
N GLY A 80 -9.85 -21.70 -16.19
CA GLY A 80 -10.13 -22.34 -17.48
C GLY A 80 -9.24 -21.86 -18.63
N ARG A 81 -8.58 -20.70 -18.48
CA ARG A 81 -7.66 -20.11 -19.45
C ARG A 81 -6.39 -19.59 -18.78
N ASP A 82 -6.42 -18.43 -18.13
CA ASP A 82 -5.18 -17.82 -17.60
C ASP A 82 -5.24 -17.64 -16.08
N LEU A 83 -4.16 -17.99 -15.39
CA LEU A 83 -3.94 -17.67 -13.98
C LEU A 83 -2.85 -16.62 -13.86
N ASN A 84 -3.18 -15.44 -13.32
CA ASN A 84 -2.27 -14.32 -13.17
C ASN A 84 -2.10 -13.95 -11.69
N VAL A 85 -0.86 -13.96 -11.21
CA VAL A 85 -0.45 -13.54 -9.86
C VAL A 85 0.53 -12.38 -10.01
N ALA A 86 0.08 -11.17 -9.70
CA ALA A 86 0.86 -9.94 -9.81
C ALA A 86 0.96 -9.24 -8.45
N GLY A 87 2.16 -9.10 -7.92
CA GLY A 87 2.43 -8.53 -6.60
C GLY A 87 1.64 -9.20 -5.47
N SER A 88 1.47 -10.51 -5.54
CA SER A 88 0.57 -11.26 -4.67
C SER A 88 1.26 -12.51 -4.12
N ASN A 89 0.79 -12.98 -2.96
CA ASN A 89 1.33 -14.13 -2.25
C ASN A 89 0.31 -15.28 -2.30
N VAL A 90 0.72 -16.44 -2.80
CA VAL A 90 -0.12 -17.65 -2.78
C VAL A 90 0.63 -18.77 -2.07
N GLY A 91 0.11 -19.22 -0.94
CA GLY A 91 0.79 -20.15 -0.06
C GLY A 91 -0.04 -21.38 0.30
N ALA A 92 0.63 -22.51 0.51
CA ALA A 92 0.03 -23.66 1.18
C ALA A 92 0.94 -24.20 2.28
N GLN A 93 0.36 -24.76 3.34
CA GLN A 93 1.16 -25.52 4.31
C GLN A 93 1.65 -26.83 3.69
N LYS A 94 0.76 -27.60 3.06
CA LYS A 94 1.06 -28.86 2.35
C LYS A 94 1.18 -28.57 0.87
N ASP A 95 0.22 -29.00 0.06
CA ASP A 95 0.32 -28.90 -1.39
C ASP A 95 -0.30 -27.60 -1.92
N LEU A 96 0.40 -26.99 -2.88
CA LEU A 96 -0.09 -25.86 -3.67
C LEU A 96 -0.24 -26.29 -5.13
N VAL A 97 -1.42 -26.09 -5.70
CA VAL A 97 -1.72 -26.36 -7.11
C VAL A 97 -2.19 -25.08 -7.79
N LEU A 98 -1.46 -24.64 -8.82
CA LEU A 98 -1.83 -23.55 -9.71
C LEU A 98 -2.02 -24.10 -11.11
N SER A 99 -3.21 -23.93 -11.68
CA SER A 99 -3.53 -24.41 -13.02
C SER A 99 -4.18 -23.31 -13.85
N GLY A 100 -3.58 -23.01 -15.00
CA GLY A 100 -4.22 -22.32 -16.12
C GLY A 100 -4.49 -23.33 -17.23
N GLY A 101 -5.53 -23.10 -18.04
CA GLY A 101 -5.76 -23.90 -19.26
C GLY A 101 -4.89 -23.48 -20.44
N ARG A 102 -4.18 -22.35 -20.31
CA ARG A 102 -3.26 -21.81 -21.31
C ARG A 102 -1.97 -21.30 -20.69
N ASP A 103 -2.07 -20.38 -19.72
CA ASP A 103 -0.91 -19.72 -19.13
C ASP A 103 -1.05 -19.58 -17.61
N VAL A 104 0.08 -19.70 -16.90
CA VAL A 104 0.24 -19.30 -15.51
C VAL A 104 1.34 -18.25 -15.40
N ASN A 105 0.95 -17.04 -15.03
CA ASN A 105 1.84 -15.87 -14.95
C ASN A 105 2.05 -15.46 -13.50
N ILE A 106 3.30 -15.42 -13.04
CA ILE A 106 3.68 -14.94 -11.71
C ILE A 106 4.68 -13.81 -11.89
N VAL A 107 4.23 -12.58 -11.70
CA VAL A 107 4.98 -11.36 -12.03
C VAL A 107 4.97 -10.38 -10.88
N ALA A 108 5.91 -9.44 -10.85
CA ALA A 108 5.82 -8.33 -9.90
C ALA A 108 4.61 -7.44 -10.25
N GLY A 109 3.87 -7.01 -9.23
CA GLY A 109 2.82 -6.02 -9.38
C GLY A 109 3.43 -4.63 -9.38
N GLU A 110 3.13 -3.83 -10.40
CA GLU A 110 3.52 -2.42 -10.44
C GLU A 110 2.36 -1.57 -9.92
N ASN A 111 2.66 -0.73 -8.94
CA ASN A 111 1.73 0.30 -8.47
C ASN A 111 2.41 1.66 -8.56
N ALA A 112 1.67 2.64 -9.09
CA ALA A 112 2.11 4.03 -9.17
C ALA A 112 1.30 4.86 -8.17
N SER A 113 2.00 5.73 -7.45
CA SER A 113 1.49 6.56 -6.37
C SER A 113 1.87 8.02 -6.58
N ASP A 114 0.92 8.92 -6.31
CA ASP A 114 1.14 10.36 -6.24
C ASP A 114 1.24 10.75 -4.75
N SER A 115 2.46 11.01 -4.26
CA SER A 115 2.71 11.36 -2.86
C SER A 115 2.66 12.87 -2.67
N TYR A 116 1.87 13.36 -1.70
CA TYR A 116 1.76 14.78 -1.38
C TYR A 116 2.20 15.06 0.07
N ASP A 117 3.25 15.88 0.22
CA ASP A 117 3.74 16.37 1.50
C ASP A 117 3.52 17.88 1.59
N TYR A 118 2.73 18.30 2.58
CA TYR A 118 2.39 19.70 2.82
C TYR A 118 2.82 20.15 4.22
N LYS A 119 3.67 21.18 4.29
CA LYS A 119 4.10 21.78 5.55
C LYS A 119 3.93 23.29 5.53
N MET A 120 3.12 23.82 6.44
CA MET A 120 2.94 25.25 6.67
C MET A 120 3.39 25.63 8.08
N VAL A 121 4.30 26.60 8.19
CA VAL A 121 4.77 27.16 9.46
C VAL A 121 4.42 28.65 9.53
N LYS A 122 3.58 29.04 10.48
CA LYS A 122 3.27 30.43 10.81
C LYS A 122 3.91 30.82 12.14
N LYS A 123 4.74 31.87 12.14
CA LYS A 123 5.36 32.44 13.34
C LYS A 123 4.91 33.89 13.53
N SER A 124 4.41 34.25 14.71
CA SER A 124 4.03 35.63 15.08
C SER A 124 4.62 36.05 16.44
N GLY A 125 5.08 37.30 16.54
CA GLY A 125 5.62 37.87 17.79
C GLY A 125 6.73 38.92 17.60
N PHE A 126 7.20 39.49 18.72
CA PHE A 126 8.36 40.39 18.77
C PHE A 126 9.64 39.59 18.46
N GLY A 127 10.30 39.87 17.33
CA GLY A 127 11.46 39.13 16.85
C GLY A 127 11.23 38.23 15.62
N ALA A 128 10.01 38.17 15.06
CA ALA A 128 9.68 37.25 13.97
C ALA A 128 10.40 37.53 12.63
N LEU A 129 11.01 38.71 12.46
CA LEU A 129 11.74 39.14 11.26
C LEU A 129 13.26 39.29 11.48
N GLY A 130 13.82 38.77 12.59
CA GLY A 130 15.28 38.80 12.83
C GLY A 130 15.82 40.06 13.54
N GLY A 131 14.96 40.87 14.17
CA GLY A 131 15.32 42.06 14.99
C GLY A 131 14.14 42.54 15.87
N LEU A 132 14.28 43.66 16.60
CA LEU A 132 13.22 44.28 17.46
C LEU A 132 11.98 44.72 16.63
N SER A 133 11.18 43.77 16.17
CA SER A 133 10.10 44.01 15.21
C SER A 133 8.91 43.11 15.52
N PHE A 134 7.69 43.64 15.39
CA PHE A 134 6.46 42.85 15.43
C PHE A 134 6.09 42.45 14.00
N GLY A 135 5.92 41.15 13.72
CA GLY A 135 5.55 40.68 12.39
C GLY A 135 5.13 39.21 12.33
N THR A 136 4.58 38.80 11.19
CA THR A 136 4.18 37.42 10.89
C THR A 136 5.03 36.87 9.73
N ARG A 137 5.64 35.69 9.90
CA ARG A 137 6.31 34.96 8.81
C ARG A 137 5.56 33.66 8.52
N GLN A 138 5.20 33.45 7.24
CA GLN A 138 4.62 32.21 6.73
C GLN A 138 5.63 31.54 5.79
N GLN A 139 5.90 30.25 6.01
CA GLN A 139 6.71 29.42 5.11
C GLN A 139 5.90 28.19 4.72
N THR A 140 5.89 27.89 3.41
CA THR A 140 5.20 26.73 2.82
C THR A 140 6.18 25.99 1.92
N ASP A 141 6.40 24.70 2.19
CA ASP A 141 7.23 23.82 1.37
C ASP A 141 6.30 22.77 0.71
N TRP A 142 6.42 22.59 -0.60
CA TRP A 142 5.67 21.59 -1.40
C TRP A 142 6.66 20.62 -2.04
N VAL A 143 6.38 19.32 -1.99
CA VAL A 143 7.16 18.28 -2.70
C VAL A 143 6.17 17.44 -3.51
N ASP A 144 6.29 17.51 -4.83
CA ASP A 144 5.55 16.66 -5.77
C ASP A 144 6.49 15.54 -6.25
N GLY A 145 6.06 14.29 -6.10
CA GLY A 145 6.91 13.14 -6.40
C GLY A 145 6.07 11.90 -6.70
N LYS A 146 6.10 11.46 -7.97
CA LYS A 146 5.55 10.17 -8.38
C LYS A 146 6.42 9.04 -7.84
N LYS A 147 5.89 8.25 -6.92
CA LYS A 147 6.57 7.06 -6.38
C LYS A 147 6.01 5.84 -7.09
N VAL A 148 6.85 5.14 -7.84
CA VAL A 148 6.53 3.81 -8.39
C VAL A 148 7.13 2.78 -7.45
N PHE A 149 6.32 1.85 -6.98
CA PHE A 149 6.79 0.73 -6.17
C PHE A 149 6.35 -0.59 -6.78
N HIS A 150 7.23 -1.59 -6.67
CA HIS A 150 7.01 -2.93 -7.16
C HIS A 150 6.74 -3.86 -5.97
N THR A 151 5.63 -4.59 -6.02
CA THR A 151 5.34 -5.68 -5.09
C THR A 151 5.77 -6.98 -5.75
N ALA A 152 6.67 -7.73 -5.11
CA ALA A 152 7.04 -9.06 -5.60
C ALA A 152 5.84 -10.01 -5.48
N SER A 153 5.76 -11.00 -6.37
CA SER A 153 4.86 -12.14 -6.18
C SER A 153 5.61 -13.31 -5.58
N THR A 154 4.95 -14.05 -4.69
CA THR A 154 5.48 -15.29 -4.14
C THR A 154 4.46 -16.41 -4.27
N VAL A 155 4.91 -17.59 -4.67
CA VAL A 155 4.11 -18.82 -4.65
C VAL A 155 4.92 -19.92 -3.99
N GLY A 156 4.32 -20.70 -3.10
CA GLY A 156 5.07 -21.72 -2.37
C GLY A 156 4.24 -22.63 -1.48
N SER A 157 4.78 -23.81 -1.23
CA SER A 157 4.37 -24.72 -0.17
C SER A 157 5.42 -24.77 0.95
N VAL A 158 5.01 -25.05 2.18
CA VAL A 158 5.94 -25.19 3.33
C VAL A 158 6.44 -26.62 3.48
N GLU A 159 5.53 -27.59 3.53
CA GLU A 159 5.81 -29.01 3.79
C GLU A 159 5.51 -29.92 2.59
N GLY A 160 4.64 -29.50 1.68
CA GLY A 160 4.26 -30.28 0.50
C GLY A 160 4.87 -29.74 -0.79
N ASN A 161 4.26 -30.09 -1.92
CA ASN A 161 4.77 -29.74 -3.24
C ASN A 161 4.05 -28.53 -3.85
N VAL A 162 4.76 -27.83 -4.73
CA VAL A 162 4.17 -26.84 -5.64
C VAL A 162 4.01 -27.47 -7.01
N LEU A 163 2.78 -27.57 -7.49
CA LEU A 163 2.45 -27.97 -8.85
C LEU A 163 1.94 -26.75 -9.63
N ILE A 164 2.61 -26.43 -10.74
CA ILE A 164 2.18 -25.37 -11.66
C ILE A 164 1.95 -26.02 -13.02
N ASN A 165 0.74 -25.88 -13.55
CA ASN A 165 0.33 -26.44 -14.83
C ASN A 165 -0.29 -25.35 -15.73
N ALA A 166 0.02 -25.39 -17.02
CA ALA A 166 -0.50 -24.50 -18.05
C ALA A 166 -0.94 -25.33 -19.26
#